data_AF-A0A402QDI7-F1
#
_entry.id   AF-A0A402QDI7-F1
#
_cell.length_a   1.000
_cell.length_b   1.000
_cell.length_c   1.000
_cell.angle_alpha   90.00
_cell.angle_beta   90.00
_cell.angle_gamma   90.00
#
_symmetry.space_group_name_H-M   'P 1'
#
loop_
_entity.id
_entity.type
_entity.pdbx_description
1 polymer ?
#
loop_
_entity_poly.entity_id
_entity_poly.type
_entity_poly.pdbx_seq_one_letter_code
_entity_poly.pdbx_strand_id
1 'polypeptide(L)'
;MTRLNEIYNRLDVIDDLIALRKPNFSNGQIISDQVTALIGYVERVTAVIWERQRRGRLTDFEARYILLALDEIYILMGEKLSKGEKPGDQLSDSISDFIGLVGWRMLHIENSSTGRAGH
;
A
#
# COMPACT_ATOMS: atom_id res chain seq x y z
N MET A 1 -0.50 -2.10 -11.86
CA MET A 1 -1.71 -1.32 -11.50
C MET A 1 -2.61 -2.05 -10.53
N THR A 2 -3.26 -3.16 -10.90
CA THR A 2 -4.24 -3.86 -10.02
C THR A 2 -3.80 -4.08 -8.56
N ARG A 3 -2.52 -4.45 -8.32
CA ARG A 3 -1.98 -4.62 -6.96
C ARG A 3 -1.91 -3.32 -6.16
N LEU A 4 -1.52 -2.22 -6.80
CA LEU A 4 -1.44 -0.90 -6.15
C LEU A 4 -2.84 -0.34 -5.87
N ASN A 5 -3.78 -0.51 -6.80
CA ASN A 5 -5.18 -0.13 -6.60
C ASN A 5 -5.79 -0.88 -5.40
N GLU A 6 -5.53 -2.18 -5.26
CA GLU A 6 -6.02 -2.96 -4.12
C GLU A 6 -5.38 -2.54 -2.78
N ILE A 7 -4.10 -2.15 -2.77
CA ILE A 7 -3.47 -1.56 -1.59
C ILE A 7 -4.14 -0.24 -1.23
N TYR A 8 -4.36 0.64 -2.21
CA TYR A 8 -5.03 1.92 -2.02
C TYR A 8 -6.44 1.74 -1.46
N ASN A 9 -7.25 0.86 -2.05
CA ASN A 9 -8.61 0.59 -1.58
C ASN A 9 -8.64 0.08 -0.13
N ARG A 10 -7.67 -0.75 0.26
CA ARG A 10 -7.58 -1.23 1.65
C ARG A 10 -7.19 -0.13 2.63
N LEU A 11 -6.28 0.76 2.22
CA LEU A 11 -5.92 1.93 3.02
C LEU A 11 -7.11 2.87 3.20
N ASP A 12 -7.86 3.14 2.14
CA ASP A 12 -9.07 3.97 2.14
C ASP A 12 -10.12 3.42 3.11
N VAL A 13 -10.39 2.11 3.06
CA VAL A 13 -11.29 1.43 4.01
C VAL A 13 -10.83 1.56 5.46
N ILE A 14 -9.51 1.49 5.72
CA ILE A 14 -8.98 1.67 7.08
C ILE A 14 -9.16 3.12 7.55
N ASP A 15 -8.90 4.10 6.67
CA ASP A 15 -9.07 5.52 6.98
C ASP A 15 -10.53 5.85 7.31
N ASP A 16 -11.47 5.37 6.51
CA ASP A 16 -12.91 5.48 6.77
C ASP A 16 -13.30 4.90 8.14
N LEU A 17 -12.77 3.71 8.47
CA LEU A 17 -13.03 3.07 9.77
C LEU A 17 -12.45 3.86 10.93
N ILE A 18 -11.26 4.46 10.77
CA ILE A 18 -10.63 5.32 11.76
C ILE A 18 -11.46 6.59 11.94
N ALA A 19 -11.81 7.28 10.85
CA ALA A 19 -12.58 8.52 10.86
C ALA A 19 -13.94 8.33 11.56
N LEU A 20 -14.64 7.23 11.28
CA LEU A 20 -15.94 6.91 11.90
C LEU A 20 -15.85 6.72 13.42
N ARG A 21 -14.69 6.35 13.94
CA ARG A 21 -14.51 5.90 15.33
C ARG A 21 -13.72 6.87 16.19
N LYS A 22 -13.13 7.91 15.60
CA LYS A 22 -12.53 9.00 16.35
C LYS A 22 -13.60 9.70 17.22
N PRO A 23 -13.21 10.22 18.41
CA PRO A 23 -11.89 10.09 19.04
C PRO A 23 -11.73 8.82 19.89
N ASN A 24 -12.81 8.05 20.10
CA ASN A 24 -12.86 7.00 21.13
C ASN A 24 -12.34 5.63 20.65
N PHE A 25 -12.11 5.47 19.34
CA PHE A 25 -11.62 4.25 18.69
C PHE A 25 -12.37 2.97 19.15
N SER A 26 -13.67 3.08 19.39
CA SER A 26 -14.48 1.97 19.89
C SER A 26 -14.45 0.79 18.90
N ASN A 27 -14.46 -0.44 19.42
CA ASN A 27 -14.30 -1.67 18.63
C ASN A 27 -12.99 -1.73 17.81
N GLY A 28 -11.89 -1.16 18.33
CA GLY A 28 -10.60 -1.04 17.63
C GLY A 28 -9.97 -2.33 17.11
N GLN A 29 -10.45 -3.50 17.55
CA GLN A 29 -10.08 -4.79 16.99
C GLN A 29 -10.33 -4.85 15.47
N ILE A 30 -11.44 -4.31 14.98
CA ILE A 30 -11.76 -4.32 13.54
C ILE A 30 -10.71 -3.54 12.75
N ILE A 31 -10.27 -2.38 13.23
CA ILE A 31 -9.21 -1.58 12.57
C ILE A 31 -7.89 -2.36 12.60
N SER A 32 -7.55 -2.95 13.75
CA SER A 32 -6.33 -3.76 13.92
C SER A 32 -6.28 -4.97 12.98
N ASP A 33 -7.42 -5.64 12.81
CA ASP A 33 -7.58 -6.77 11.88
C ASP A 33 -7.41 -6.32 10.42
N GLN A 34 -7.96 -5.16 10.06
CA GLN A 34 -7.81 -4.59 8.71
C GLN A 34 -6.35 -4.19 8.43
N VAL A 35 -5.66 -3.56 9.37
CA VAL A 35 -4.23 -3.25 9.26
C VAL A 35 -3.41 -4.53 9.10
N THR A 36 -3.69 -5.55 9.92
CA THR A 36 -3.03 -6.86 9.81
C THR A 36 -3.26 -7.50 8.44
N ALA A 37 -4.48 -7.42 7.91
CA ALA A 37 -4.84 -7.92 6.59
C ALA A 37 -4.16 -7.14 5.46
N LEU A 38 -4.01 -5.82 5.59
CA LEU A 38 -3.27 -4.98 4.66
C LEU A 38 -1.79 -5.37 4.63
N ILE A 39 -1.13 -5.48 5.79
CA ILE A 39 0.27 -5.90 5.88
C ILE A 39 0.46 -7.26 5.20
N GLY A 40 -0.39 -8.24 5.54
CA GLY A 40 -0.33 -9.57 4.92
C GLY A 40 -0.58 -9.55 3.41
N TYR A 41 -1.43 -8.65 2.92
CA TYR A 41 -1.63 -8.46 1.48
C TYR A 41 -0.34 -7.94 0.81
N VAL A 42 0.27 -6.89 1.36
CA VAL A 42 1.50 -6.28 0.83
C VAL A 42 2.65 -7.28 0.83
N GLU A 43 2.89 -7.98 1.95
CA GLU A 43 3.90 -9.05 2.06
C GLU A 43 3.74 -10.08 0.92
N ARG A 44 2.52 -10.55 0.69
CA ARG A 44 2.23 -11.55 -0.34
C ARG A 44 2.47 -11.02 -1.75
N VAL A 45 1.99 -9.82 -2.09
CA VAL A 45 2.14 -9.30 -3.45
C VAL A 45 3.60 -8.93 -3.76
N THR A 46 4.35 -8.46 -2.76
CA THR A 46 5.78 -8.20 -2.86
C THR A 46 6.57 -9.50 -3.05
N ALA A 47 6.26 -10.55 -2.28
CA ALA A 47 6.88 -11.86 -2.49
C ALA A 47 6.65 -12.40 -3.92
N VAL A 48 5.43 -12.23 -4.46
CA VAL A 48 5.11 -12.62 -5.84
C VAL A 48 5.91 -11.83 -6.87
N ILE A 49 6.08 -10.51 -6.70
CA ILE A 49 6.83 -9.69 -7.65
C ILE A 49 8.32 -10.01 -7.61
N TRP A 50 8.89 -10.23 -6.42
CA TRP A 50 10.28 -10.67 -6.26
C TRP A 50 10.55 -12.02 -6.88
N GLU A 51 9.67 -13.00 -6.70
CA GLU A 51 9.85 -14.32 -7.31
C GLU A 51 9.80 -14.23 -8.84
N ARG A 52 8.95 -13.37 -9.40
CA ARG A 52 8.95 -13.10 -10.84
C ARG A 52 10.23 -12.42 -11.29
N GLN A 53 10.75 -11.46 -10.52
CA GLN A 53 12.03 -10.80 -10.83
C GLN A 53 13.18 -11.80 -10.83
N ARG A 54 13.27 -12.64 -9.79
CA ARG A 54 14.29 -13.68 -9.65
C ARG A 54 14.30 -14.66 -10.82
N ARG A 55 13.12 -14.96 -11.40
CA ARG A 55 12.96 -15.83 -12.57
C ARG A 55 13.12 -15.10 -13.91
N GLY A 56 13.44 -13.80 -13.93
CA GLY A 56 13.50 -13.00 -15.16
C GLY A 56 12.15 -12.86 -15.87
N ARG A 57 11.04 -12.86 -15.12
CA ARG A 57 9.65 -12.82 -15.63
C ARG A 57 8.94 -11.49 -15.36
N LEU A 58 9.69 -10.44 -15.02
CA LEU A 58 9.16 -9.08 -15.03
C LEU A 58 9.40 -8.44 -16.38
N THR A 59 8.40 -7.71 -16.85
CA THR A 59 8.59 -6.78 -17.96
C THR A 59 9.44 -5.59 -17.49
N ASP A 60 10.10 -4.90 -18.42
CA ASP A 60 10.85 -3.66 -18.11
C ASP A 60 9.98 -2.63 -17.39
N PHE A 61 8.71 -2.54 -17.78
CA PHE A 61 7.74 -1.67 -17.12
C PHE A 61 7.50 -2.10 -15.67
N GLU A 62 7.25 -3.39 -15.43
CA GLU A 62 7.04 -3.89 -14.06
C GLU A 62 8.29 -3.71 -13.19
N ALA A 63 9.48 -3.99 -13.71
CA ALA A 63 10.73 -3.81 -12.97
C ALA A 63 10.99 -2.32 -12.64
N ARG A 64 10.75 -1.42 -13.60
CA ARG A 64 10.99 0.02 -13.43
C ARG A 64 9.97 0.71 -12.54
N TYR A 65 8.73 0.24 -12.50
CA TYR A 65 7.63 0.98 -11.87
C TYR A 65 6.93 0.20 -10.77
N ILE A 66 6.50 -1.03 -11.05
CA ILE A 66 5.68 -1.81 -10.12
C ILE A 66 6.52 -2.38 -8.98
N LEU A 67 7.68 -2.94 -9.29
CA LEU A 67 8.61 -3.47 -8.30
C LEU A 67 9.09 -2.36 -7.36
N LEU A 68 9.57 -1.24 -7.89
CA LEU A 68 10.03 -0.11 -7.08
C LEU A 68 8.94 0.44 -6.15
N ALA A 69 7.71 0.59 -6.64
CA ALA A 69 6.60 1.05 -5.81
C ALA A 69 6.27 0.05 -4.69
N LEU A 70 6.20 -1.25 -5.00
CA LEU A 70 5.90 -2.28 -4.01
C LEU A 70 7.01 -2.44 -2.96
N ASP A 71 8.27 -2.30 -3.35
CA ASP A 71 9.40 -2.36 -2.42
C ASP A 71 9.39 -1.20 -1.44
N GLU A 72 9.17 0.03 -1.93
CA GLU A 72 9.07 1.20 -1.05
C GLU A 72 7.88 1.09 -0.08
N ILE A 73 6.71 0.69 -0.58
CA ILE A 73 5.53 0.47 0.28
C ILE A 73 5.82 -0.60 1.32
N TYR A 74 6.42 -1.74 0.92
CA TYR A 74 6.75 -2.84 1.82
C TYR A 74 7.73 -2.42 2.92
N ILE A 75 8.81 -1.72 2.55
CA ILE A 75 9.83 -1.25 3.50
C ILE A 75 9.21 -0.28 4.50
N LEU A 76 8.55 0.78 4.02
CA LEU A 76 7.95 1.79 4.89
C LEU A 76 6.85 1.20 5.77
N MET A 77 6.06 0.25 5.24
CA MET A 77 5.02 -0.42 6.01
C MET A 77 5.60 -1.27 7.14
N GLY A 78 6.73 -1.93 6.91
CA GLY A 78 7.45 -2.67 7.96
C GLY A 78 8.06 -1.76 9.04
N GLU A 79 8.35 -0.50 8.71
CA GLU A 79 8.87 0.49 9.66
C GLU A 79 7.77 1.16 10.48
N LYS A 80 6.64 1.47 9.84
CA LYS A 80 5.58 2.31 10.43
C LYS A 80 4.41 1.54 11.01
N LEU A 81 4.09 0.35 10.50
CA LEU A 81 2.92 -0.41 10.91
C LEU A 81 3.30 -1.73 11.58
N SER A 82 2.42 -2.20 12.46
CA SER A 82 2.57 -3.52 13.10
C SER A 82 1.31 -4.36 13.00
N LYS A 83 1.48 -5.68 12.88
CA LYS A 83 0.34 -6.62 12.99
C LYS A 83 -0.24 -6.53 14.40
N GLY A 84 -1.56 -6.41 14.52
CA GLY A 84 -2.22 -6.20 15.80
C GLY A 84 -2.04 -4.78 16.39
N GLU A 85 -1.56 -3.82 15.60
CA GLU A 85 -1.43 -2.43 16.04
C GLU A 85 -2.78 -1.89 16.52
N LYS A 86 -2.75 -1.19 17.66
CA LYS A 86 -3.95 -0.62 18.26
C LYS A 86 -4.28 0.71 17.59
N PRO A 87 -5.56 1.02 17.39
CA PRO A 87 -5.94 2.30 16.81
C PRO A 87 -5.57 3.47 17.71
N GLY A 88 -5.09 4.53 17.09
CA GLY A 88 -4.68 5.77 17.73
C GLY A 88 -4.27 6.79 16.67
N ASP A 89 -3.92 8.01 17.10
CA ASP A 89 -3.57 9.09 16.16
C ASP A 89 -2.35 8.75 15.31
N GLN A 90 -1.34 8.11 15.87
CA GLN A 90 -0.15 7.68 15.12
C GLN A 90 -0.49 6.69 13.99
N LEU A 91 -1.40 5.75 14.23
CA LEU A 91 -1.88 4.84 13.19
C LEU A 91 -2.66 5.63 12.13
N SER A 92 -3.53 6.55 12.54
CA SER A 92 -4.27 7.43 11.62
C SER A 92 -3.34 8.19 10.68
N ASP A 93 -2.31 8.83 11.25
CA ASP A 93 -1.33 9.60 10.48
C ASP A 93 -0.55 8.70 9.53
N SER A 94 -0.17 7.50 9.99
CA SER A 94 0.52 6.52 9.15
C SER A 94 -0.34 6.05 7.97
N ILE A 95 -1.64 5.79 8.19
CA ILE A 95 -2.57 5.42 7.12
C ILE A 95 -2.74 6.55 6.11
N SER A 96 -2.91 7.79 6.57
CA SER A 96 -2.96 8.97 5.69
C SER A 96 -1.68 9.14 4.86
N ASP A 97 -0.50 8.96 5.47
CA ASP A 97 0.79 8.97 4.77
C ASP A 97 0.85 7.91 3.66
N PHE A 98 0.40 6.68 3.95
CA PHE A 98 0.38 5.60 2.97
C PHE A 98 -0.60 5.84 1.83
N ILE A 99 -1.78 6.42 2.10
CA ILE A 99 -2.72 6.83 1.04
C ILE A 99 -2.04 7.81 0.08
N GLY A 100 -1.37 8.83 0.63
CA GLY A 100 -0.62 9.80 -0.15
C GLY A 100 0.49 9.16 -0.98
N LEU A 101 1.28 8.28 -0.38
CA LEU A 101 2.37 7.55 -1.04
C LEU A 101 1.87 6.69 -2.21
N VAL A 102 0.87 5.84 -1.95
CA VAL A 102 0.35 4.90 -2.95
C VAL A 102 -0.35 5.66 -4.07
N GLY A 103 -1.14 6.68 -3.74
CA GLY A 103 -1.79 7.55 -4.72
C GLY A 103 -0.78 8.26 -5.61
N TRP A 104 0.29 8.82 -5.03
CA TRP A 104 1.36 9.46 -5.80
C TRP A 104 2.07 8.46 -6.72
N ARG A 105 2.40 7.26 -6.24
CA ARG A 105 3.01 6.20 -7.06
C ARG A 105 2.12 5.83 -8.24
N MET A 106 0.82 5.64 -8.01
CA MET A 106 -0.13 5.33 -9.07
C MET A 106 -0.16 6.41 -10.14
N LEU A 107 -0.32 7.67 -9.73
CA LEU A 107 -0.33 8.82 -10.65
C LEU A 107 0.98 8.93 -11.45
N HIS A 108 2.12 8.77 -10.78
CA HIS A 108 3.43 8.83 -11.42
C HIS A 108 3.62 7.74 -12.49
N ILE A 109 3.14 6.52 -12.21
CA ILE A 109 3.20 5.40 -13.15
C ILE A 109 2.29 5.64 -14.36
N GLU A 110 1.08 6.14 -14.13
CA GLU A 110 0.13 6.49 -15.20
C GLU A 110 0.73 7.54 -16.13
N ASN A 111 1.23 8.65 -15.58
CA ASN A 111 1.88 9.72 -16.34
C ASN A 111 3.13 9.25 -17.10
N SER A 112 3.90 8.32 -16.52
CA SER A 112 5.07 7.74 -17.18
C SER A 112 4.70 6.77 -18.32
N SER A 113 3.53 6.13 -18.23
CA SER A 113 3.05 5.21 -19.26
C SER A 113 2.43 5.93 -20.46
N THR A 114 1.81 7.10 -20.24
CA THR A 114 1.17 7.92 -21.27
C THR A 114 2.17 8.80 -22.04
N GLY A 115 3.30 9.17 -21.43
CA GLY A 115 4.37 9.96 -22.06
C GLY A 115 5.13 9.29 -23.21
N ARG A 116 4.84 8.03 -23.54
CA ARG A 116 5.44 7.30 -24.68
C ARG A 116 4.61 7.34 -25.97
N ALA A 117 3.46 8.02 -25.99
CA ALA A 117 2.59 8.12 -27.17
C ALA A 117 2.88 9.33 -28.09
N GLY A 118 3.97 10.07 -27.84
CA GLY A 118 4.37 11.17 -28.71
C GLY A 118 5.87 11.32 -28.75
N HIS A 119 6.50 10.78 -29.80
CA HIS A 119 7.58 11.37 -30.60
C HIS A 119 7.99 10.41 -31.71
#